data_AF-A0A812VMG9-F1
#
_entry.id   AF-A0A812VMG9-F1
#
_cell.length_a   1.000
_cell.length_b   1.000
_cell.length_c   1.000
_cell.angle_alpha   90.00
_cell.angle_beta   90.00
_cell.angle_gamma   90.00
#
_symmetry.space_group_name_H-M   'P 1'
#
loop_
_entity.id
_entity.type
_entity.pdbx_description
1 polymer ?
#
loop_
_entity_poly.entity_id
_entity_poly.type
_entity_poly.pdbx_seq_one_letter_code
_entity_poly.pdbx_strand_id
1 'polypeptide(L)'
;VISNTIIRGAADIFCFLVVMVVILMGYVAMGHTVFGTIMVDFSTVQYSLITCFQMFLGTFRNFEVMRQANSIAYFFYWYTYMVLFRYVLVNMFFAIIAKHFQVEDKETEEKFRQ
;
A
#
# COMPACT_ATOMS: atom_id res chain seq x y z
N VAL A 1 10.55 -14.82 23.29
CA VAL A 1 10.30 -13.37 23.51
C VAL A 1 10.10 -12.63 22.18
N ILE A 2 11.04 -12.75 21.24
CA ILE A 2 10.96 -12.15 19.89
C ILE A 2 9.70 -12.58 19.11
N SER A 3 9.32 -13.86 19.16
CA SER A 3 8.13 -14.35 18.46
C SER A 3 6.82 -13.75 18.99
N ASN A 4 6.67 -13.57 20.31
CA ASN A 4 5.46 -12.97 20.88
C ASN A 4 5.36 -11.47 20.54
N THR A 5 6.48 -10.76 20.46
CA THR A 5 6.51 -9.36 20.04
C THR A 5 6.17 -9.20 18.55
N ILE A 6 6.71 -10.08 17.69
CA ILE A 6 6.37 -10.12 16.26
C ILE A 6 4.89 -10.44 16.07
N ILE A 7 4.33 -11.41 16.79
CA ILE A 7 2.91 -11.79 16.67
C ILE A 7 2.00 -10.63 17.13
N ARG A 8 2.34 -9.94 18.22
CA ARG A 8 1.59 -8.76 18.66
C ARG A 8 1.65 -7.64 17.62
N GLY A 9 2.83 -7.34 17.06
CA GLY A 9 3.00 -6.33 16.01
C GLY A 9 2.34 -6.72 14.67
N ALA A 10 2.36 -8.00 14.34
CA ALA A 10 1.86 -8.54 13.09
C ALA A 10 0.36 -8.37 12.91
N ALA A 11 -0.43 -8.39 14.00
CA ALA A 11 -1.87 -8.16 13.91
C ALA A 11 -2.22 -6.76 13.36
N ASP A 12 -1.48 -5.73 13.78
CA ASP A 12 -1.70 -4.36 13.30
C ASP A 12 -1.18 -4.18 11.86
N ILE A 13 -0.02 -4.76 11.56
CA ILE A 13 0.54 -4.78 10.20
C ILE A 13 -0.41 -5.51 9.25
N PHE A 14 -1.02 -6.61 9.71
CA PHE A 14 -1.97 -7.39 8.92
C PHE A 14 -3.25 -6.59 8.62
N CYS A 15 -3.81 -5.90 9.62
CA CYS A 15 -4.96 -5.01 9.42
C CYS A 15 -4.64 -3.92 8.38
N PHE A 16 -3.42 -3.39 8.43
CA PHE A 16 -2.94 -2.39 7.49
C PHE A 16 -2.74 -2.95 6.06
N LEU A 17 -2.23 -4.18 5.96
CA LEU A 17 -2.12 -4.93 4.72
C LEU A 17 -3.49 -5.15 4.05
N VAL A 18 -4.54 -5.40 4.84
CA VAL A 18 -5.90 -5.53 4.30
C VAL A 18 -6.35 -4.24 3.62
N VAL A 19 -6.13 -3.07 4.25
CA VAL A 19 -6.44 -1.76 3.64
C VAL A 19 -5.65 -1.56 2.35
N MET A 20 -4.36 -1.93 2.35
CA MET A 20 -3.52 -1.87 1.16
C MET A 20 -4.07 -2.73 0.02
N VAL A 21 -4.50 -3.96 0.30
CA VAL A 21 -5.08 -4.87 -0.70
C VAL A 21 -6.39 -4.33 -1.26
N VAL A 22 -7.26 -3.75 -0.42
CA VAL A 22 -8.52 -3.15 -0.88
C VAL A 22 -8.27 -1.97 -1.82
N ILE A 23 -7.34 -1.08 -1.47
CA ILE A 23 -6.95 0.04 -2.34
C ILE A 23 -6.33 -0.48 -3.63
N LEU A 24 -5.43 -1.47 -3.55
CA LEU A 24 -4.80 -2.09 -4.70
C LEU A 24 -5.85 -2.66 -5.66
N MET A 25 -6.84 -3.41 -5.15
CA MET A 25 -7.92 -3.98 -5.96
C MET A 25 -8.76 -2.89 -6.66
N GLY A 26 -9.01 -1.76 -5.98
CA GLY A 26 -9.66 -0.60 -6.60
C GLY A 26 -8.85 -0.02 -7.77
N TYR A 27 -7.54 0.15 -7.57
CA TYR A 27 -6.63 0.62 -8.62
C TYR A 27 -6.47 -0.38 -9.77
N VAL A 28 -6.49 -1.69 -9.48
CA VAL A 28 -6.48 -2.75 -10.48
C VAL A 28 -7.71 -2.67 -11.38
N ALA A 29 -8.91 -2.52 -10.80
CA ALA A 29 -10.14 -2.39 -11.56
C ALA A 29 -10.18 -1.10 -12.40
N MET A 30 -9.73 0.02 -11.82
CA MET A 30 -9.61 1.30 -12.53
C MET A 30 -8.59 1.22 -13.67
N GLY A 31 -7.40 0.66 -13.42
CA GLY A 31 -6.34 0.51 -14.41
C GLY A 31 -6.75 -0.40 -15.56
N HIS A 32 -7.42 -1.52 -15.27
CA HIS A 32 -8.00 -2.40 -16.29
C HIS A 32 -9.03 -1.66 -17.16
N THR A 33 -9.90 -0.84 -16.56
CA THR A 33 -10.93 -0.10 -17.30
C THR A 33 -10.34 1.02 -18.17
N VAL A 34 -9.36 1.76 -17.65
CA VAL A 34 -8.78 2.92 -18.34
C VAL A 34 -7.74 2.51 -19.40
N PHE A 35 -6.90 1.52 -19.09
CA PHE A 35 -5.74 1.16 -19.91
C PHE A 35 -5.84 -0.24 -20.54
N GLY A 36 -6.82 -1.07 -20.16
CA GLY A 36 -6.89 -2.47 -20.57
C GLY A 36 -7.17 -2.69 -22.06
N THR A 37 -7.72 -1.70 -22.77
CA THR A 37 -7.92 -1.77 -24.23
C THR A 37 -6.66 -1.42 -25.03
N ILE A 38 -5.68 -0.77 -24.38
CA ILE A 38 -4.50 -0.18 -25.06
C ILE A 38 -3.22 -0.92 -24.66
N MET A 39 -3.13 -1.44 -23.44
CA MET A 39 -1.92 -2.10 -22.92
C MET A 39 -2.20 -3.54 -22.48
N VAL A 40 -1.33 -4.46 -22.93
CA VAL A 40 -1.35 -5.87 -22.52
C VAL A 40 -1.15 -6.01 -21.01
N ASP A 41 -0.35 -5.11 -20.41
CA ASP A 41 -0.10 -5.03 -18.96
C ASP A 41 -1.37 -4.81 -18.12
N PHE A 42 -2.44 -4.31 -18.74
CA PHE A 42 -3.75 -4.11 -18.12
C PHE A 42 -4.86 -4.93 -18.80
N SER A 43 -4.53 -5.89 -19.68
CA SER A 43 -5.51 -6.64 -20.48
C SER A 43 -6.42 -7.56 -19.65
N THR A 44 -5.94 -8.05 -18.52
CA THR A 44 -6.73 -8.84 -17.57
C THR A 44 -6.54 -8.32 -16.16
N VAL A 45 -7.46 -8.68 -15.26
CA VAL A 45 -7.38 -8.32 -13.84
C VAL A 45 -6.09 -8.87 -13.20
N GLN A 46 -5.67 -10.07 -13.57
CA GLN A 46 -4.42 -10.68 -13.05
C GLN A 46 -3.18 -9.94 -13.54
N TYR A 47 -3.09 -9.61 -14.83
CA TYR A 47 -1.97 -8.82 -15.35
C TYR A 47 -1.96 -7.41 -14.73
N SER A 48 -3.12 -6.78 -14.61
CA SER A 48 -3.28 -5.48 -13.96
C SER A 48 -2.81 -5.49 -12.50
N LEU A 49 -3.05 -6.58 -11.77
CA LEU A 49 -2.60 -6.76 -10.39
C LEU A 49 -1.07 -6.88 -10.30
N ILE A 50 -0.45 -7.67 -11.17
CA ILE A 50 1.01 -7.80 -11.25
C ILE A 50 1.63 -6.44 -11.59
N THR A 51 1.06 -5.73 -12.56
CA THR A 51 1.49 -4.39 -12.97
C THR A 51 1.38 -3.38 -11.83
N CYS A 52 0.29 -3.40 -11.06
CA CYS A 52 0.15 -2.57 -9.86
C CYS A 52 1.22 -2.90 -8.82
N PHE A 53 1.51 -4.18 -8.55
CA PHE A 53 2.60 -4.57 -7.66
C PHE A 53 3.98 -4.11 -8.16
N GLN A 54 4.25 -4.18 -9.47
CA GLN A 54 5.49 -3.67 -10.05
C GLN A 54 5.60 -2.15 -9.95
N MET A 55 4.49 -1.42 -10.09
CA MET A 55 4.47 0.03 -9.87
C MET A 55 4.74 0.38 -8.40
N PHE A 56 4.22 -0.40 -7.45
CA PHE A 56 4.55 -0.26 -6.03
C PHE A 56 6.04 -0.48 -5.75
N LEU A 57 6.62 -1.54 -6.32
CA LEU A 57 8.05 -1.87 -6.16
C LEU A 57 8.97 -0.94 -6.96
N GLY A 58 8.42 -0.10 -7.86
CA GLY A 58 9.19 0.76 -8.75
C GLY A 58 9.89 0.02 -9.89
N THR A 59 9.56 -1.25 -10.14
CA THR A 59 10.15 -2.07 -11.20
C THR A 59 9.42 -1.96 -12.54
N PHE A 60 8.27 -1.30 -12.57
CA PHE A 60 7.53 -1.09 -13.80
C PHE A 60 8.32 -0.19 -14.77
N ARG A 61 8.48 -0.65 -16.01
CA ARG A 61 9.30 0.05 -17.03
C ARG A 61 8.48 0.67 -18.16
N ASN A 62 7.21 0.30 -18.30
CA ASN A 62 6.35 0.67 -19.43
C ASN A 62 5.53 1.95 -19.17
N PHE A 63 6.00 2.85 -18.31
CA PHE A 63 5.33 4.12 -18.04
C PHE A 63 5.15 4.99 -19.30
N GLU A 64 6.06 4.86 -20.25
CA GLU A 64 6.02 5.63 -21.50
C GLU A 64 4.82 5.22 -22.39
N VAL A 65 4.51 3.93 -22.47
CA VAL A 65 3.35 3.41 -23.21
C VAL A 65 2.05 3.87 -22.56
N MET A 66 2.02 3.87 -21.23
CA MET A 66 0.89 4.33 -20.43
C MET A 66 0.63 5.83 -20.64
N ARG A 67 1.71 6.63 -20.74
CA ARG A 67 1.67 8.06 -21.03
C ARG A 67 1.20 8.36 -22.47
N GLN A 68 1.60 7.55 -23.44
CA GLN A 68 1.18 7.68 -24.84
C GLN A 68 -0.29 7.32 -25.04
N ALA A 69 -0.80 6.35 -24.29
CA ALA A 69 -2.20 5.94 -24.34
C ALA A 69 -3.16 7.06 -23.91
N ASN A 70 -2.91 7.65 -22.73
CA ASN A 70 -3.67 8.80 -22.26
C ASN A 70 -2.84 9.57 -21.23
N SER A 71 -2.21 10.67 -21.64
CA SER A 71 -1.33 11.45 -20.77
C SER A 71 -2.03 12.06 -19.56
N ILE A 72 -3.31 12.46 -19.67
CA ILE A 72 -4.07 13.04 -18.55
C ILE A 72 -4.39 11.94 -17.53
N ALA A 73 -4.98 10.84 -17.98
CA ALA A 73 -5.34 9.72 -17.11
C ALA A 73 -4.09 9.10 -16.46
N TYR A 74 -2.99 8.98 -17.21
CA TYR A 74 -1.69 8.56 -16.68
C TYR A 74 -1.23 9.45 -15.54
N PHE A 75 -1.25 10.78 -15.73
CA PHE A 75 -0.76 11.72 -14.72
C PHE A 75 -1.57 11.64 -13.43
N PHE A 76 -2.91 11.62 -13.53
CA PHE A 76 -3.79 11.45 -12.37
C PHE A 76 -3.58 10.09 -11.69
N TYR A 77 -3.51 9.01 -12.47
CA TYR A 77 -3.31 7.66 -11.94
C TYR A 77 -1.97 7.57 -11.19
N TRP A 78 -0.88 7.98 -11.82
CA TRP A 78 0.46 7.98 -11.22
C TRP A 78 0.52 8.83 -9.95
N TYR A 79 0.01 10.07 -10.01
CA TYR A 79 0.07 10.99 -8.89
C TYR A 79 -0.73 10.48 -7.69
N THR A 80 -1.99 10.09 -7.92
CA THR A 80 -2.86 9.57 -6.84
C THR A 80 -2.33 8.26 -6.26
N TYR A 81 -1.81 7.37 -7.11
CA TYR A 81 -1.20 6.10 -6.68
C TYR A 81 0.04 6.34 -5.81
N MET A 82 0.98 7.17 -6.25
CA MET A 82 2.21 7.48 -5.50
C MET A 82 1.92 8.15 -4.15
N VAL A 83 0.95 9.06 -4.12
CA VAL A 83 0.55 9.77 -2.90
C VAL A 83 -0.14 8.82 -1.93
N LEU A 84 -1.11 8.02 -2.38
CA LEU A 84 -1.80 7.05 -1.54
C LEU A 84 -0.85 6.00 -0.97
N PHE A 85 0.03 5.42 -1.79
CA PHE A 85 0.99 4.43 -1.31
C PHE A 85 1.98 5.02 -0.30
N ARG A 86 2.43 6.27 -0.50
CA ARG A 86 3.20 6.99 0.52
C ARG A 86 2.42 7.17 1.82
N TYR A 87 1.18 7.64 1.78
CA TYR A 87 0.37 7.82 2.98
C TYR A 87 0.08 6.50 3.69
N VAL A 88 -0.16 5.43 2.94
CA VAL A 88 -0.30 4.07 3.47
C VAL A 88 0.99 3.69 4.22
N LEU A 89 2.15 3.74 3.58
CA LEU A 89 3.43 3.42 4.24
C LEU A 89 3.71 4.30 5.48
N VAL A 90 3.44 5.60 5.40
CA VAL A 90 3.63 6.53 6.53
C VAL A 90 2.68 6.20 7.68
N ASN A 91 1.40 5.95 7.40
CA ASN A 91 0.42 5.56 8.42
C ASN A 91 0.81 4.24 9.09
N MET A 92 1.39 3.28 8.36
CA MET A 92 1.95 2.06 8.95
C MET A 92 3.08 2.38 9.94
N PHE A 93 3.99 3.27 9.56
CA PHE A 93 5.12 3.67 10.39
C PHE A 93 4.65 4.38 11.67
N PHE A 94 3.70 5.31 11.54
CA PHE A 94 3.07 5.98 12.69
C PHE A 94 2.33 5.01 13.60
N ALA A 95 1.60 4.02 13.05
CA ALA A 95 0.91 3.01 13.84
C ALA A 95 1.88 2.17 14.68
N ILE A 96 3.02 1.76 14.09
CA ILE A 96 4.08 1.04 14.80
C ILE A 96 4.63 1.90 15.95
N ILE A 97 4.96 3.16 15.69
CA ILE A 97 5.48 4.08 16.69
C ILE A 97 4.47 4.29 17.82
N ALA A 98 3.21 4.60 17.50
CA ALA A 98 2.15 4.82 18.47
C ALA A 98 1.95 3.61 19.38
N LYS A 99 2.05 2.40 18.84
CA LYS A 99 1.98 1.18 19.62
C LYS A 99 3.14 1.07 20.62
N HIS A 100 4.36 1.42 20.23
CA HIS A 100 5.50 1.42 21.14
C HIS A 100 5.32 2.41 22.29
N PHE A 101 4.89 3.64 22.00
CA PHE A 101 4.60 4.64 23.03
C PHE A 101 3.51 4.18 24.00
N GLN A 102 2.41 3.58 23.50
CA GLN A 102 1.35 3.06 24.36
C GLN A 102 1.77 1.91 25.28
N VAL A 103 2.78 1.12 24.88
CA VAL A 103 3.31 0.04 25.73
C VAL A 103 4.15 0.62 26.86
N GLU A 104 4.98 1.63 26.59
CA GLU A 104 5.85 2.28 27.57
C GLU A 104 5.06 3.07 28.64
N ASP A 105 3.99 3.77 28.24
CA ASP A 105 3.11 4.49 29.18
C ASP A 105 2.43 3.52 30.17
N LYS A 106 1.97 2.36 29.69
CA LYS A 106 1.32 1.34 30.54
C LYS A 106 2.27 0.72 31.56
N GLU A 107 3.51 0.42 31.17
CA GLU A 107 4.52 -0.10 32.09
C GLU A 107 4.90 0.92 33.17
N THR A 108 4.87 2.21 32.84
CA THR A 108 5.17 3.28 33.78
C THR A 108 4.04 3.44 34.82
N GLU A 109 2.77 3.41 34.40
CA GLU A 109 1.63 3.44 35.32
C GLU A 109 1.56 2.23 36.26
N GLU A 110 1.90 1.03 35.78
CA GLU A 110 1.92 -0.18 36.61
C GLU A 110 3.03 -0.12 37.68
N LYS A 111 4.21 0.43 37.34
CA LYS A 111 5.29 0.67 38.30
C LYS A 111 4.95 1.71 39.36
N PHE A 112 4.08 2.68 39.07
CA PHE A 112 3.60 3.65 40.04
C PHE A 112 2.49 3.11 40.97
N ARG A 113 1.81 2.03 40.59
CA ARG A 113 0.78 1.38 41.42
C ARG A 113 1.31 0.32 42.38
N GLN A 114 2.55 -0.14 42.22
CA GLN A 114 3.24 -1.04 43.16
C GLN A 114 4.10 -0.26 44.15
#